data_AF-A0A2D6CW51-F1
#
_entry.id   AF-A0A2D6CW51-F1
#
_cell.length_a   1.000
_cell.length_b   1.000
_cell.length_c   1.000
_cell.angle_alpha   90.00
_cell.angle_beta   90.00
_cell.angle_gamma   90.00
#
_symmetry.space_group_name_H-M   'P 1'
#
loop_
_entity.id
_entity.type
_entity.pdbx_description
1 polymer ?
#
loop_
_entity_poly.entity_id
_entity_poly.type
_entity_poly.pdbx_seq_one_letter_code
_entity_poly.pdbx_strand_id
1 'polypeptide(L)'
;MATATRGELRLLVEQLADEELDAARDALQRLAKRYDDQDIPEYHRRLLEAGVIDRIPDPHNARRGRPFTPIRIKGKPVSETIIEDRG
;
A
#
# COMPACT_ATOMS: atom_id res chain seq x y z
N MET A 1 -9.26 -12.91 11.24
CA MET A 1 -9.89 -13.72 10.19
C MET A 1 -8.93 -14.84 9.85
N ALA A 2 -9.36 -16.11 9.95
CA ALA A 2 -8.51 -17.24 9.62
C ALA A 2 -8.13 -17.16 8.14
N THR A 3 -6.85 -16.97 7.83
CA THR A 3 -6.34 -17.05 6.47
C THR A 3 -6.33 -18.53 6.10
N ALA A 4 -7.35 -18.98 5.38
CA ALA A 4 -7.39 -20.34 4.84
C ALA A 4 -6.10 -20.59 4.05
N THR A 5 -5.45 -21.72 4.32
CA THR A 5 -4.22 -22.07 3.62
C THR A 5 -4.56 -22.40 2.15
N ARG A 6 -3.59 -22.24 1.25
CA ARG A 6 -3.80 -22.52 -0.19
C ARG A 6 -4.33 -23.95 -0.45
N GLY A 7 -4.01 -24.90 0.43
CA GLY A 7 -4.51 -26.27 0.36
C GLY A 7 -5.98 -26.39 0.73
N GLU A 8 -6.43 -25.68 1.77
CA GLU A 8 -7.84 -25.67 2.21
C GLU A 8 -8.75 -25.05 1.14
N LEU A 9 -8.28 -23.98 0.47
CA LEU A 9 -9.02 -23.39 -0.65
C LEU A 9 -9.18 -24.36 -1.82
N ARG A 10 -8.18 -25.19 -2.09
CA ARG A 10 -8.24 -26.16 -3.17
C ARG A 10 -9.26 -27.26 -2.90
N LEU A 11 -9.30 -27.78 -1.67
CA LEU A 11 -10.29 -28.76 -1.25
C LEU A 11 -11.72 -28.19 -1.29
N LEU A 12 -11.89 -26.92 -0.92
CA LEU A 12 -13.18 -26.24 -1.01
C LEU A 12 -13.65 -26.10 -2.47
N VAL A 13 -12.72 -25.77 -3.38
CA VAL A 13 -12.99 -25.67 -4.82
C VAL A 13 -13.37 -27.01 -5.42
N GLU A 14 -12.72 -28.09 -5.01
CA GLU A 14 -13.02 -29.45 -5.46
C GLU A 14 -14.38 -29.98 -4.95
N GLN A 15 -14.97 -29.35 -3.93
CA GLN A 15 -16.26 -29.72 -3.34
C GLN A 15 -17.45 -28.91 -3.87
N LEU A 16 -17.20 -27.83 -4.61
CA LEU A 16 -18.24 -26.96 -5.17
C LEU A 16 -18.80 -27.55 -6.46
N ALA A 17 -20.09 -27.37 -6.70
CA ALA A 17 -20.70 -27.68 -7.98
C ALA A 17 -20.24 -26.67 -9.07
N ASP A 18 -20.27 -27.06 -10.34
CA ASP A 18 -19.84 -26.22 -11.46
C ASP A 18 -20.57 -24.86 -11.48
N GLU A 19 -21.85 -24.84 -11.15
CA GLU A 19 -22.69 -23.64 -11.06
C GLU A 19 -22.25 -22.69 -9.95
N GLU A 20 -21.77 -23.24 -8.83
CA GLU A 20 -21.25 -22.46 -7.70
C GLU A 20 -19.86 -21.91 -8.00
N LEU A 21 -19.05 -22.64 -8.77
CA LEU A 21 -17.75 -22.18 -9.26
C LEU A 21 -17.90 -21.00 -10.22
N ASP A 22 -18.86 -21.07 -11.13
CA ASP A 22 -19.15 -19.95 -12.05
C ASP A 22 -19.63 -18.72 -11.29
N ALA A 23 -20.55 -18.88 -10.33
CA ALA A 23 -21.00 -17.78 -9.47
C ALA A 23 -19.87 -17.17 -8.64
N ALA A 24 -18.97 -18.00 -8.08
CA ALA A 24 -17.81 -17.55 -7.32
C ALA A 24 -16.81 -16.80 -8.22
N ARG A 25 -16.56 -17.29 -9.43
CA ARG A 25 -15.70 -16.63 -10.42
C ARG A 25 -16.25 -15.25 -10.79
N ASP A 26 -17.54 -15.17 -11.04
CA ASP A 26 -18.24 -13.92 -11.36
C ASP A 26 -18.13 -12.90 -10.21
N ALA A 27 -18.36 -13.35 -8.97
CA ALA A 27 -18.24 -12.51 -7.80
C ALA A 27 -16.80 -11.99 -7.62
N LEU A 28 -15.80 -12.85 -7.83
CA LEU A 28 -14.38 -12.46 -7.78
C LEU A 28 -14.01 -11.48 -8.89
N GLN A 29 -14.52 -11.66 -10.11
CA GLN A 29 -14.28 -10.71 -11.21
C GLN A 29 -14.89 -9.34 -10.94
N ARG A 30 -16.11 -9.28 -10.39
CA ARG A 30 -16.73 -8.01 -9.98
C ARG A 30 -15.96 -7.32 -8.86
N LEU A 31 -15.45 -8.11 -7.92
CA LEU A 31 -14.61 -7.60 -6.84
C LEU A 31 -13.29 -7.04 -7.38
N ALA A 32 -12.61 -7.76 -8.27
CA ALA A 32 -11.39 -7.32 -8.93
C ALA A 32 -11.60 -6.01 -9.70
N LYS A 33 -12.66 -5.92 -10.52
CA LYS A 33 -13.02 -4.67 -11.21
C LYS A 33 -13.27 -3.50 -10.25
N ARG A 34 -13.96 -3.74 -9.13
CA ARG A 34 -14.17 -2.69 -8.11
C ARG A 34 -12.86 -2.22 -7.48
N TYR A 35 -11.85 -3.09 -7.38
CA TYR A 35 -10.53 -2.72 -6.90
C TYR A 35 -9.71 -1.97 -7.96
N ASP A 36 -9.81 -2.34 -9.23
CA ASP A 36 -9.18 -1.59 -10.33
C ASP A 36 -9.83 -0.20 -10.50
N ASP A 37 -11.14 -0.10 -10.27
CA ASP A 37 -11.91 1.16 -10.23
C ASP A 37 -11.72 1.94 -8.92
N GLN A 38 -10.81 1.53 -8.01
CA GLN A 38 -10.24 2.47 -7.03
C GLN A 38 -9.34 3.44 -7.80
N ASP A 39 -10.01 4.34 -8.51
CA ASP A 39 -9.49 5.44 -9.28
C ASP A 39 -8.31 6.04 -8.53
N ILE A 40 -7.13 5.94 -9.12
CA ILE A 40 -5.99 6.78 -8.73
C ILE A 40 -6.54 8.21 -8.77
N PRO A 41 -6.69 8.89 -7.63
CA PRO A 41 -7.33 10.20 -7.61
C PRO A 41 -6.58 11.10 -8.59
N GLU A 42 -7.31 11.87 -9.41
CA GLU A 42 -6.73 12.71 -10.47
C GLU A 42 -5.56 13.57 -9.95
N TYR A 43 -5.66 14.00 -8.69
CA TYR A 43 -4.61 14.65 -7.93
C TYR A 43 -3.24 13.93 -7.97
N HIS A 44 -3.22 12.61 -7.74
CA HIS A 44 -1.98 11.82 -7.75
C HIS A 44 -1.37 11.70 -9.15
N ARG A 45 -2.19 11.68 -10.22
CA ARG A 45 -1.68 11.74 -11.60
C ARG A 45 -1.00 13.08 -11.87
N ARG A 46 -1.64 14.19 -11.50
CA ARG A 46 -1.07 15.54 -11.64
C ARG A 46 0.26 15.69 -10.90
N LEU A 47 0.39 15.12 -9.70
CA LEU A 47 1.66 15.15 -8.95
C LEU A 47 2.79 14.37 -9.62
N LEU A 48 2.46 13.24 -10.26
CA LEU A 48 3.43 12.43 -11.01
C LEU A 48 3.89 13.15 -12.27
N GLU A 49 2.95 13.72 -13.04
CA GLU A 49 3.23 14.51 -14.25
C GLU A 49 4.06 15.76 -13.95
N ALA A 50 3.81 16.40 -12.81
CA ALA A 50 4.60 17.54 -12.32
C ALA A 50 5.96 17.15 -11.75
N GLY A 51 6.29 15.85 -11.66
CA GLY A 51 7.56 15.35 -11.10
C GLY A 51 7.71 15.58 -9.59
N VAL A 52 6.63 15.87 -8.88
CA VAL A 52 6.63 16.08 -7.42
C VAL A 52 6.81 14.76 -6.68
N ILE A 53 6.33 13.67 -7.28
CA ILE A 53 6.49 12.30 -6.78
C ILE A 53 7.01 11.41 -7.91
N ASP A 54 7.86 10.43 -7.58
CA ASP A 54 8.43 9.51 -8.58
C ASP A 54 7.47 8.39 -8.99
N ARG A 55 6.46 8.10 -8.15
CA ARG A 55 5.50 7.01 -8.35
C ARG A 55 4.25 7.20 -7.50
N ILE A 56 3.13 6.65 -7.96
CA ILE A 56 1.89 6.56 -7.18
C ILE A 56 2.01 5.38 -6.22
N PRO A 57 1.79 5.58 -4.90
CA PRO A 57 1.87 4.50 -3.92
C PRO A 57 0.71 3.52 -4.11
N ASP A 58 1.04 2.24 -4.15
CA ASP A 58 0.07 1.14 -4.15
C ASP A 58 -0.47 0.95 -2.70
N PRO A 59 -1.78 1.15 -2.45
CA PRO A 59 -2.37 1.02 -1.12
C PRO A 59 -2.25 -0.39 -0.54
N HIS A 60 -2.11 -1.42 -1.38
CA HIS A 60 -1.91 -2.80 -0.95
C HIS A 60 -0.45 -3.09 -0.57
N ASN A 61 0.47 -2.19 -0.90
CA ASN A 61 1.90 -2.31 -0.62
C ASN A 61 2.37 -1.30 0.45
N ALA A 62 1.50 -0.98 1.42
CA ALA A 62 1.79 -0.10 2.54
C ALA A 62 2.99 -0.54 3.42
N ARG A 63 3.48 -1.78 3.24
CA ARG A 63 4.58 -2.36 4.02
C ARG A 63 5.98 -2.11 3.45
N ARG A 64 6.14 -1.52 2.26
CA ARG A 64 7.47 -1.05 1.85
C ARG A 64 7.78 0.26 2.57
N GLY A 65 8.06 0.16 3.86
CA GLY A 65 8.66 1.23 4.64
C GLY A 65 9.88 1.73 3.88
N ARG A 66 9.84 2.98 3.40
CA ARG A 66 11.06 3.61 2.90
C ARG A 66 12.07 3.54 4.05
N PRO A 67 13.28 3.01 3.84
CA PRO A 67 14.30 3.04 4.88
C PRO A 67 14.56 4.49 5.24
N PHE A 68 14.15 4.89 6.45
CA PHE A 68 14.49 6.20 6.98
C PHE A 68 16.00 6.21 7.22
N THR A 69 16.71 7.04 6.47
CA THR A 69 18.14 7.26 6.69
C THR A 69 18.27 8.63 7.35
N PRO A 70 18.60 8.70 8.65
CA PRO A 70 18.77 9.98 9.33
C PRO A 70 19.87 10.81 8.65
N ILE A 71 19.58 12.08 8.38
CA ILE A 71 20.58 13.01 7.85
C ILE A 71 21.48 13.43 9.02
N ARG A 72 22.77 13.10 8.94
CA ARG A 72 23.77 13.63 9.89
C ARG A 72 24.03 15.10 9.58
N ILE A 73 23.52 15.99 10.42
CA ILE A 73 23.82 17.42 10.35
C ILE A 73 25.13 17.66 11.11
N LYS A 74 26.10 18.32 10.48
CA LYS A 74 27.34 18.76 11.13
C LYS A 74 27.08 20.08 11.87
N GLY A 75 27.38 20.15 13.16
CA GLY A 75 27.24 21.36 13.97
C GLY A 75 26.75 21.06 15.38
N LYS A 76 26.77 22.08 16.25
CA LYS A 76 26.11 22.01 17.55
C LYS A 76 24.59 22.06 17.35
N PRO A 77 23.80 21.27 18.10
CA PRO A 77 22.36 21.39 18.07
C PRO A 77 21.95 22.79 18.53
N VAL A 78 20.86 23.31 17.97
CA VAL A 78 20.34 24.64 18.32
C VAL A 78 20.12 24.80 19.84
N SER A 79 19.77 23.70 20.51
CA SER A 79 19.65 23.63 21.97
C SER A 79 20.93 23.99 22.72
N GLU A 80 22.12 23.64 22.21
CA GLU A 80 23.39 24.03 22.84
C GLU A 80 23.72 25.50 22.60
N THR A 81 23.50 26.03 21.39
CA THR A 81 23.71 27.47 21.10
C THR A 81 22.81 28.37 21.95
N ILE A 82 21.56 27.97 22.23
CA ILE A 82 20.64 28.77 23.06
C ILE A 82 21.10 28.82 24.53
N ILE A 83 21.77 27.78 25.02
CA ILE A 83 22.30 27.73 26.40
C ILE A 83 23.54 28.62 26.52
N GLU A 84 24.41 28.61 25.51
CA GLU A 84 25.61 29.46 25.46
C GLU A 84 25.26 30.96 25.33
N ASP A 85 24.24 31.32 24.54
CA ASP A 85 23.83 32.73 24.34
C ASP A 85 23.06 33.34 25.53
N ARG A 86 22.60 32.52 26.48
CA ARG A 86 21.82 32.96 27.66
C ARG A 86 22.58 32.84 28.99
N GLY A 87 23.82 32.35 28.95
CA GLY A 87 24.70 32.22 30.11
C GLY A 87 25.50 33.48 30.40
#